data_AF-A0A3S8U3T9-F1
#
_entry.id   AF-A0A3S8U3T9-F1
#
_cell.length_a   1.000
_cell.length_b   1.000
_cell.length_c   1.000
_cell.angle_alpha   90.00
_cell.angle_beta   90.00
_cell.angle_gamma   90.00
#
_symmetry.space_group_name_H-M   'P 1'
#
loop_
_entity.id
_entity.type
_entity.pdbx_description
1 polymer ?
#
loop_
_entity_poly.entity_id
_entity_poly.type
_entity_poly.pdbx_seq_one_letter_code
_entity_poly.pdbx_strand_id
1 'polypeptide(L)'
;MHDLVTLLATACFTFAAGIFTVLSMVEKPVWSLMRDPNSPRADDRIVRDIHAQLRRVIHLLPPIMMTTMAGGAVLLGLQAWRAGFDLVSLLILLHFGLCMAYLLSILRARIRAVDLTPSDGAIGPVRMGLGQLAALHHVGLFTAASVTVLQIIFALTR
;
A
#
# COMPACT_ATOMS: atom_id res chain seq x y z
N MET A 1 1.67 -7.81 28.49
CA MET A 1 1.36 -8.58 27.24
C MET A 1 0.48 -7.79 26.27
N HIS A 2 -0.41 -6.90 26.74
CA HIS A 2 -1.20 -6.01 25.87
C HIS A 2 -0.28 -5.12 25.02
N ASP A 3 0.73 -4.54 25.66
CA ASP A 3 1.70 -3.62 25.05
C ASP A 3 2.51 -4.27 23.92
N LEU A 4 2.85 -5.55 24.05
CA LEU A 4 3.60 -6.27 23.02
C LEU A 4 2.79 -6.39 21.71
N VAL A 5 1.48 -6.65 21.80
CA VAL A 5 0.64 -6.77 20.58
C VAL A 5 0.51 -5.43 19.90
N THR A 6 0.25 -4.36 20.66
CA THR A 6 0.19 -2.99 20.13
C THR A 6 1.51 -2.58 19.50
N LEU A 7 2.66 -2.88 20.13
CA LEU A 7 3.99 -2.59 19.58
C LEU A 7 4.24 -3.37 18.29
N LEU A 8 3.91 -4.66 18.25
CA LEU A 8 4.06 -5.48 17.04
C LEU A 8 3.14 -4.99 15.91
N ALA A 9 1.89 -4.63 16.22
CA ALA A 9 0.96 -4.06 15.24
C ALA A 9 1.52 -2.73 14.68
N THR A 10 1.95 -1.84 15.57
CA THR A 10 2.56 -0.55 15.22
C THR A 10 3.80 -0.76 14.33
N ALA A 11 4.70 -1.67 14.71
CA ALA A 11 5.89 -1.97 13.94
C ALA A 11 5.55 -2.55 12.56
N CYS A 12 4.56 -3.44 12.48
CA CYS A 12 4.10 -4.05 11.24
C CYS A 12 3.57 -3.00 10.25
N PHE A 13 2.69 -2.10 10.70
CA PHE A 13 2.14 -1.05 9.83
C PHE A 13 3.16 0.05 9.54
N THR A 14 4.08 0.35 10.45
CA THR A 14 5.20 1.26 10.20
C THR A 14 6.13 0.70 9.12
N PHE A 15 6.44 -0.59 9.17
CA PHE A 15 7.23 -1.26 8.14
C PHE A 15 6.53 -1.20 6.76
N ALA A 16 5.23 -1.50 6.72
CA ALA A 16 4.43 -1.39 5.51
C ALA A 16 4.42 0.05 4.96
N ALA A 17 4.23 1.05 5.82
CA ALA A 17 4.26 2.46 5.43
C ALA A 17 5.64 2.87 4.89
N GLY A 18 6.73 2.37 5.49
CA GLY A 18 8.09 2.59 5.02
C GLY A 18 8.31 2.07 3.61
N ILE A 19 7.88 0.83 3.32
CA ILE A 19 7.97 0.26 1.96
C ILE A 19 7.20 1.12 0.95
N PHE A 20 5.94 1.46 1.24
CA PHE A 20 5.15 2.28 0.32
C PHE A 20 5.69 3.70 0.17
N THR A 21 6.35 4.24 1.19
CA THR A 21 7.03 5.55 1.11
C THR A 21 8.19 5.47 0.12
N VAL A 22 9.01 4.42 0.19
CA VAL A 22 10.12 4.22 -0.76
C VAL A 22 9.58 4.09 -2.20
N LEU A 23 8.53 3.29 -2.41
CA LEU A 23 7.88 3.19 -3.72
C LEU A 23 7.36 4.55 -4.21
N SER A 24 6.68 5.29 -3.35
CA SER A 24 6.15 6.62 -3.68
C SER A 24 7.26 7.59 -4.09
N MET A 25 8.44 7.53 -3.45
CA MET A 25 9.61 8.33 -3.85
C MET A 25 10.17 7.93 -5.22
N VAL A 26 10.28 6.63 -5.50
CA VAL A 26 10.67 6.12 -6.84
C VAL A 26 9.69 6.58 -7.91
N GLU A 27 8.39 6.61 -7.58
CA GLU A 27 7.31 6.95 -8.50
C GLU A 27 7.06 8.46 -8.63
N LYS A 28 7.71 9.29 -7.83
CA LYS A 28 7.53 10.75 -7.83
C LYS A 28 7.56 11.40 -9.22
N PRO A 29 8.46 11.02 -10.15
CA PRO A 29 8.48 11.58 -11.49
C PRO A 29 7.23 11.30 -12.33
N VAL A 30 6.44 10.28 -11.97
CA VAL A 30 5.28 9.80 -12.73
C VAL A 30 3.95 9.97 -12.00
N TRP A 31 3.92 10.69 -10.86
CA TRP A 31 2.68 10.93 -10.11
C TRP A 31 1.58 11.61 -10.93
N SER A 32 1.94 12.43 -11.92
CA SER A 32 0.94 13.04 -12.81
C SER A 32 0.10 11.99 -13.55
N LEU A 33 0.70 10.82 -13.86
CA LEU A 33 0.03 9.72 -14.54
C LEU A 33 -1.03 9.03 -13.69
N MET A 34 -1.01 9.20 -12.36
CA MET A 34 -2.04 8.66 -11.46
C MET A 34 -3.42 9.29 -11.73
N ARG A 35 -3.45 10.52 -12.23
CA ARG A 35 -4.67 11.27 -12.54
C ARG A 35 -4.95 11.31 -14.03
N ASP A 36 -3.91 11.49 -14.83
CA ASP A 36 -4.01 11.62 -16.28
C ASP A 36 -2.89 10.82 -16.98
N PRO A 37 -3.21 9.65 -17.57
CA PRO A 37 -2.25 8.85 -18.32
C PRO A 37 -1.60 9.58 -19.51
N ASN A 38 -2.22 10.66 -20.01
CA ASN A 38 -1.72 11.45 -21.12
C ASN A 38 -0.92 12.68 -20.66
N SER A 39 -0.65 12.82 -19.36
CA SER A 39 0.02 14.01 -18.83
C SER A 39 1.36 14.27 -19.54
N PRO A 40 1.59 15.48 -20.08
CA PRO A 40 2.86 15.83 -20.74
C PRO A 40 4.00 16.03 -19.73
N ARG A 41 3.72 16.03 -18.42
CA ARG A 41 4.71 16.23 -17.36
C ARG A 41 5.59 15.01 -17.11
N ALA A 42 5.18 13.84 -17.59
CA ALA A 42 5.94 12.60 -17.44
C ALA A 42 6.67 12.29 -18.74
N ASP A 43 8.00 12.34 -18.71
CA ASP A 43 8.84 11.99 -19.85
C ASP A 43 8.77 10.47 -20.13
N ASP A 44 8.61 10.09 -21.39
CA ASP A 44 8.37 8.71 -21.78
C ASP A 44 9.57 7.79 -21.48
N ARG A 45 10.81 8.30 -21.54
CA ARG A 45 11.98 7.51 -21.15
C ARG A 45 11.95 7.21 -19.66
N ILE A 46 11.66 8.23 -18.84
CA ILE A 46 11.52 8.07 -17.38
C ILE A 46 10.39 7.09 -17.04
N VAL A 47 9.25 7.19 -17.73
CA VAL A 47 8.11 6.28 -17.56
C VAL A 47 8.53 4.83 -17.81
N ARG A 48 9.25 4.56 -18.90
CA ARG A 48 9.72 3.21 -19.23
C ARG A 48 10.73 2.69 -18.22
N ASP A 49 11.64 3.54 -17.76
CA ASP A 49 12.65 3.18 -16.77
C ASP A 49 12.00 2.79 -15.43
N ILE A 50 11.06 3.61 -14.93
CA ILE A 50 10.32 3.30 -13.68
C ILE A 50 9.45 2.05 -13.86
N HIS A 51 8.75 1.92 -14.99
CA HIS A 51 7.96 0.73 -15.29
C HIS A 51 8.83 -0.54 -15.26
N ALA A 52 10.01 -0.51 -15.88
CA ALA A 52 10.94 -1.64 -15.86
C ALA A 52 11.44 -1.95 -14.44
N GLN A 53 11.72 -0.95 -13.61
CA GLN A 53 12.11 -1.14 -12.22
C GLN A 53 10.98 -1.79 -11.41
N LEU A 54 9.76 -1.26 -11.50
CA LEU A 54 8.60 -1.79 -10.78
C LEU A 54 8.25 -3.21 -11.23
N ARG A 55 8.36 -3.51 -12.52
CA ARG A 55 8.11 -4.86 -13.05
C ARG A 55 9.09 -5.89 -12.50
N ARG A 56 10.36 -5.53 -12.21
CA ARG A 56 11.31 -6.46 -11.57
C ARG A 56 10.91 -6.83 -10.15
N VAL A 57 10.27 -5.93 -9.43
CA VAL A 57 9.88 -6.14 -8.02
C VAL A 57 8.45 -6.65 -7.85
N ILE A 58 7.64 -6.67 -8.93
CA ILE A 58 6.20 -6.99 -8.87
C ILE A 58 5.91 -8.44 -8.46
N HIS A 59 6.88 -9.36 -8.56
CA HIS A 59 6.72 -10.73 -8.09
C HIS A 59 7.17 -10.94 -6.64
N LEU A 60 7.95 -10.01 -6.09
CA LEU A 60 8.46 -10.09 -4.72
C LEU A 60 7.63 -9.25 -3.76
N LEU A 61 7.30 -8.02 -4.16
CA LEU A 61 6.73 -7.03 -3.27
C LEU A 61 5.27 -7.31 -2.89
N PRO A 62 4.37 -7.73 -3.80
CA PRO A 62 3.00 -8.04 -3.43
C PRO A 62 2.87 -9.19 -2.43
N PRO A 63 3.58 -10.34 -2.57
CA PRO A 63 3.59 -11.37 -1.54
C PRO A 63 4.04 -10.85 -0.17
N ILE A 64 5.15 -10.09 -0.12
CA ILE A 64 5.65 -9.50 1.13
C ILE A 64 4.58 -8.59 1.74
N MET A 65 4.01 -7.67 0.96
CA MET A 65 2.99 -6.76 1.45
C MET A 65 1.70 -7.47 1.87
N MET A 66 1.29 -8.53 1.16
CA MET A 66 0.15 -9.35 1.57
C MET A 66 0.43 -10.02 2.92
N THR A 67 1.62 -10.61 3.11
CA THR A 67 1.97 -11.23 4.40
C THR A 67 2.05 -10.22 5.53
N THR A 68 2.64 -9.05 5.30
CA THR A 68 2.72 -7.96 6.28
C THR A 68 1.32 -7.47 6.66
N MET A 69 0.47 -7.15 5.68
CA MET A 69 -0.90 -6.67 5.94
C MET A 69 -1.77 -7.74 6.60
N ALA A 70 -1.64 -9.00 6.22
CA ALA A 70 -2.35 -10.11 6.86
C ALA A 70 -1.88 -10.32 8.32
N GLY A 71 -0.57 -10.23 8.57
CA GLY A 71 -0.02 -10.24 9.93
C GLY A 71 -0.55 -9.08 10.76
N GLY A 72 -0.58 -7.87 10.20
CA GLY A 72 -1.22 -6.71 10.82
C GLY A 72 -2.69 -6.95 11.14
N ALA A 73 -3.46 -7.54 10.23
CA ALA A 73 -4.87 -7.89 10.44
C ALA A 73 -5.06 -8.81 11.66
N VAL A 74 -4.23 -9.86 11.76
CA VAL A 74 -4.25 -10.80 12.89
C VAL A 74 -3.90 -10.09 14.19
N LEU A 75 -2.89 -9.23 14.19
CA LEU A 75 -2.48 -8.46 15.36
C LEU A 75 -3.57 -7.49 15.83
N LEU A 76 -4.25 -6.80 14.91
CA LEU A 76 -5.40 -5.94 15.25
C LEU A 76 -6.57 -6.75 15.81
N GLY A 77 -6.86 -7.92 15.25
CA GLY A 77 -7.89 -8.82 15.78
C GLY A 77 -7.56 -9.31 17.20
N LEU A 78 -6.30 -9.69 17.45
CA LEU A 78 -5.83 -10.08 18.77
C LEU A 78 -5.85 -8.92 19.77
N GLN A 79 -5.52 -7.71 19.32
CA GLN A 79 -5.62 -6.49 20.13
C GLN A 79 -7.07 -6.23 20.52
N ALA A 80 -8.01 -6.25 19.58
CA ALA A 80 -9.43 -6.06 19.85
C ALA A 80 -9.97 -7.12 20.83
N TRP A 81 -9.60 -8.39 20.63
CA TRP A 81 -9.94 -9.47 21.57
C TRP A 81 -9.45 -9.19 22.99
N ARG A 82 -8.17 -8.80 23.14
CA ARG A 82 -7.57 -8.53 24.45
C ARG A 82 -8.10 -7.26 25.12
N ALA A 83 -8.49 -6.28 24.32
CA ALA A 83 -9.12 -5.06 24.79
C ALA A 83 -10.61 -5.23 25.13
N GLY A 84 -11.14 -6.47 25.05
CA GLY A 84 -12.56 -6.75 25.32
C GLY A 84 -13.49 -6.15 24.28
N PHE A 85 -13.01 -5.96 23.04
CA PHE A 85 -13.74 -5.34 21.93
C PHE A 85 -14.27 -3.95 22.27
N ASP A 86 -13.45 -3.13 22.92
CA ASP A 86 -13.80 -1.73 23.11
C ASP A 86 -14.02 -0.99 21.78
N LEU A 87 -14.70 0.16 21.87
CA LEU A 87 -15.06 0.94 20.69
C LEU A 87 -13.83 1.37 19.88
N VAL A 88 -12.72 1.73 20.53
CA VAL A 88 -11.53 2.25 19.85
C VAL A 88 -10.86 1.16 19.01
N SER A 89 -10.61 -0.01 19.58
CA SER A 89 -10.02 -1.16 18.88
C SER A 89 -10.90 -1.66 17.74
N LEU A 90 -12.23 -1.66 17.92
CA LEU A 90 -13.18 -1.98 16.86
C LEU A 90 -13.13 -0.97 15.71
N LEU A 91 -13.06 0.34 16.00
CA LEU A 91 -12.94 1.37 14.97
C LEU A 91 -11.65 1.24 14.17
N ILE A 92 -10.53 0.91 14.83
CA ILE A 92 -9.24 0.68 14.14
C ILE A 92 -9.32 -0.54 13.23
N LEU A 93 -9.88 -1.64 13.73
CA LEU A 93 -10.07 -2.86 12.95
C LEU A 93 -11.01 -2.63 11.75
N LEU A 94 -12.11 -1.90 11.96
CA LEU A 94 -13.06 -1.55 10.91
C LEU A 94 -12.41 -0.66 9.85
N HIS A 95 -11.69 0.38 10.25
CA HIS A 95 -10.96 1.28 9.35
C HIS A 95 -9.98 0.48 8.47
N PHE A 96 -9.15 -0.35 9.09
CA PHE A 96 -8.23 -1.22 8.36
C PHE A 96 -8.97 -2.18 7.41
N GLY A 97 -10.06 -2.81 7.89
CA GLY A 97 -10.88 -3.72 7.09
C GLY A 97 -11.47 -3.07 5.84
N LEU A 98 -12.01 -1.85 5.98
CA LEU A 98 -12.54 -1.07 4.84
C LEU A 98 -11.45 -0.71 3.83
N CYS A 99 -10.30 -0.24 4.30
CA CYS A 99 -9.17 0.07 3.42
C CYS A 99 -8.66 -1.18 2.68
N MET A 100 -8.57 -2.32 3.37
CA MET A 100 -8.16 -3.59 2.77
C MET A 100 -9.19 -4.12 1.76
N ALA A 101 -10.49 -4.05 2.07
CA ALA A 101 -11.54 -4.44 1.13
C ALA A 101 -11.44 -3.64 -0.17
N TYR A 102 -11.24 -2.32 -0.05
CA TYR A 102 -11.02 -1.46 -1.20
C TYR A 102 -9.74 -1.85 -1.96
N LEU A 103 -8.59 -1.98 -1.30
CA LEU A 103 -7.33 -2.39 -1.93
C LEU A 103 -7.44 -3.71 -2.68
N LEU A 104 -8.00 -4.74 -2.05
CA LEU A 104 -8.16 -6.07 -2.64
C LEU A 104 -9.08 -6.05 -3.86
N SER A 105 -10.11 -5.20 -3.88
CA SER A 105 -11.02 -5.05 -5.03
C SER A 105 -10.31 -4.56 -6.30
N ILE A 106 -9.22 -3.80 -6.16
CA ILE A 106 -8.50 -3.19 -7.29
C ILE A 106 -7.11 -3.81 -7.56
N LEU A 107 -6.56 -4.56 -6.60
CA LEU A 107 -5.18 -5.05 -6.60
C LEU A 107 -4.83 -5.88 -7.84
N ARG A 108 -5.61 -6.94 -8.10
CA ARG A 108 -5.30 -7.91 -9.18
C ARG A 108 -5.30 -7.27 -10.56
N ALA A 109 -6.28 -6.41 -10.84
CA ALA A 109 -6.41 -5.75 -12.13
C ALA A 109 -5.21 -4.82 -12.40
N ARG A 110 -4.80 -4.05 -11.38
CA ARG A 110 -3.71 -3.07 -11.50
C ARG A 110 -2.33 -3.71 -11.59
N ILE A 111 -2.08 -4.79 -10.84
CA ILE A 111 -0.84 -5.57 -10.96
C ILE A 111 -0.72 -6.19 -12.36
N ARG A 112 -1.79 -6.83 -12.86
CA ARG A 112 -1.79 -7.45 -14.19
C ARG A 112 -1.54 -6.44 -15.32
N ALA A 113 -2.05 -5.21 -15.18
CA ALA A 113 -1.84 -4.15 -16.18
C ALA A 113 -0.35 -3.82 -16.37
N VAL A 114 0.45 -3.87 -15.30
CA VAL A 114 1.90 -3.62 -15.36
C VAL A 114 2.68 -4.88 -15.75
N ASP A 115 2.27 -6.04 -15.23
CA ASP A 115 2.99 -7.30 -15.46
C ASP A 115 2.94 -7.76 -16.93
N LEU A 116 1.77 -7.62 -17.56
CA LEU A 116 1.51 -8.06 -18.93
C LEU A 116 1.95 -7.05 -19.99
N THR A 117 2.22 -5.80 -19.62
CA THR A 117 2.63 -4.77 -20.57
C THR A 117 4.16 -4.76 -20.68
N PRO A 118 4.73 -4.98 -21.88
CA PRO A 118 6.18 -4.86 -22.06
C PRO A 118 6.63 -3.40 -21.88
N SER A 119 7.72 -3.17 -21.14
CA SER A 119 8.22 -1.83 -20.82
C SER A 119 8.66 -1.04 -22.06
N ASP A 120 9.02 -1.72 -23.14
CA ASP A 120 9.39 -1.18 -24.46
C ASP A 120 8.21 -1.15 -25.45
N GLY A 121 7.01 -1.59 -25.03
CA GLY A 121 5.79 -1.60 -25.84
C GLY A 121 5.18 -0.22 -26.12
N ALA A 122 3.93 -0.20 -26.57
CA ALA A 122 3.20 1.05 -26.80
C ALA A 122 3.14 1.90 -25.53
N ILE A 123 3.46 3.19 -25.64
CA ILE A 123 3.65 4.04 -24.45
C ILE A 123 2.36 4.33 -23.69
N GLY A 124 1.22 4.40 -24.38
CA GLY A 124 -0.10 4.62 -23.76
C GLY A 124 -0.44 3.58 -22.67
N PRO A 125 -0.43 2.28 -23.01
CA PRO A 125 -0.59 1.20 -22.03
C PRO A 125 0.42 1.23 -20.88
N VAL A 126 1.69 1.50 -21.15
CA VAL A 126 2.75 1.61 -20.12
C VAL A 126 2.43 2.73 -19.14
N ARG A 127 2.07 3.93 -19.64
CA ARG A 127 1.69 5.09 -18.83
C ARG A 127 0.46 4.80 -17.97
N MET A 128 -0.56 4.19 -18.56
CA MET A 128 -1.80 3.84 -17.86
C MET A 128 -1.54 2.80 -16.75
N GLY A 129 -0.82 1.73 -17.05
CA GLY A 129 -0.47 0.70 -16.06
C GLY A 129 0.36 1.28 -14.92
N LEU A 130 1.38 2.07 -15.25
CA LEU A 130 2.24 2.73 -14.26
C LEU A 130 1.45 3.69 -13.37
N GLY A 131 0.60 4.54 -13.95
CA GLY A 131 -0.24 5.47 -13.18
C GLY A 131 -1.22 4.75 -12.24
N GLN A 132 -1.82 3.66 -12.71
CA GLN A 132 -2.71 2.83 -11.90
C GLN A 132 -1.97 2.13 -10.75
N LEU A 133 -0.77 1.62 -11.00
CA LEU A 133 0.06 0.97 -9.98
C LEU A 133 0.56 1.98 -8.94
N ALA A 134 1.06 3.14 -9.38
CA ALA A 134 1.47 4.21 -8.46
C ALA A 134 0.30 4.66 -7.57
N ALA A 135 -0.90 4.82 -8.14
CA ALA A 135 -2.09 5.12 -7.36
C ALA A 135 -2.40 4.03 -6.32
N LEU A 136 -2.21 2.75 -6.67
CA LEU A 136 -2.39 1.64 -5.73
C LEU A 136 -1.39 1.70 -4.57
N HIS A 137 -0.13 1.99 -4.85
CA HIS A 137 0.90 2.15 -3.82
C HIS A 137 0.58 3.31 -2.87
N HIS A 138 0.02 4.41 -3.36
CA HIS A 138 -0.39 5.53 -2.50
C HIS A 138 -1.61 5.20 -1.63
N VAL A 139 -2.56 4.40 -2.13
CA VAL A 139 -3.65 3.87 -1.29
C VAL A 139 -3.08 2.93 -0.22
N GLY A 140 -2.11 2.09 -0.58
CA GLY A 140 -1.37 1.26 0.36
C GLY A 140 -0.65 2.07 1.45
N LEU A 141 0.04 3.14 1.05
CA LEU A 141 0.70 4.09 1.95
C LEU A 141 -0.30 4.72 2.91
N PHE A 142 -1.40 5.27 2.38
CA PHE A 142 -2.45 5.88 3.19
C PHE A 142 -3.02 4.89 4.21
N THR A 143 -3.29 3.66 3.78
CA THR A 143 -3.80 2.59 4.65
C THR A 143 -2.83 2.28 5.77
N ALA A 144 -1.56 2.02 5.45
CA ALA A 144 -0.55 1.70 6.45
C ALA A 144 -0.31 2.87 7.41
N ALA A 145 -0.12 4.09 6.89
CA ALA A 145 0.17 5.27 7.68
C ALA A 145 -1.00 5.65 8.61
N SER A 146 -2.24 5.60 8.12
CA SER A 146 -3.42 5.91 8.95
C SER A 146 -3.57 4.89 10.09
N VAL A 147 -3.37 3.60 9.83
CA VAL A 147 -3.40 2.58 10.88
C VAL A 147 -2.24 2.76 11.86
N THR A 148 -1.04 3.08 11.41
CA THR A 148 0.09 3.40 12.30
C THR A 148 -0.24 4.57 13.22
N VAL A 149 -0.80 5.67 12.70
CA VAL A 149 -1.20 6.82 13.50
C VAL A 149 -2.25 6.42 14.54
N LEU A 150 -3.26 5.64 14.14
CA LEU A 150 -4.27 5.14 15.07
C LEU A 150 -3.69 4.22 16.15
N GLN A 151 -2.71 3.39 15.81
CA GLN A 151 -2.00 2.53 16.76
C GLN A 151 -1.17 3.32 17.75
N ILE A 152 -0.49 4.38 17.30
CA ILE A 152 0.23 5.30 18.20
C ILE A 152 -0.76 5.99 19.16
N ILE A 153 -1.90 6.48 18.65
CA ILE A 153 -2.94 7.09 19.50
C ILE A 153 -3.48 6.08 20.51
N PHE A 154 -3.76 4.85 20.07
CA PHE A 154 -4.22 3.77 20.95
C PHE A 154 -3.20 3.48 22.06
N ALA A 155 -1.91 3.38 21.71
CA ALA A 155 -0.83 3.12 22.67
C ALA A 155 -0.62 4.26 23.68
N LEU A 156 -0.96 5.50 23.32
CA LEU A 156 -0.83 6.67 24.22
C LEU A 156 -2.05 6.86 25.14
N THR A 157 -3.18 6.22 24.84
CA THR A 157 -4.46 6.44 25.54
C THR A 157 -4.92 5.24 26.36
N ARG A 158 -4.14 4.16 26.41
CA ARG A 158 -4.43 2.89 27.08
C ARG A 158 -3.20 2.41 27.83
#